data_AF-A0A2G0WBJ7-F1
#
_entry.id   AF-A0A2G0WBJ7-F1
#
_cell.length_a   1.000
_cell.length_b   1.000
_cell.length_c   1.000
_cell.angle_alpha   90.00
_cell.angle_beta   90.00
_cell.angle_gamma   90.00
#
_symmetry.space_group_name_H-M   'P 1'
#
loop_
_entity.id
_entity.type
_entity.pdbx_description
1 polymer ?
#
loop_
_entity_poly.entity_id
_entity_poly.type
_entity_poly.pdbx_seq_one_letter_code
_entity_poly.pdbx_strand_id
1 'polypeptide(L)'
;MNLIQRIDALLPQTQCGKCGHPGCKPYAEGIAAGEAINKCPPGGQETIEGLAQLLRVPVLELDTRRGEAPAVVAYIREAECIGCTKCIQACPVDAIVGAAKLMHTVIVDECTGCDLCVAPCPVDCIEMRPAASVLPIVGGMAANDHERHERGLKRDRARRRYEQRNARLQREEAHTLAERLARAKRSAPVAPVQANTAQAARDAAVKKAKISVAMSRAQLHKSLKAFGHPPTFEQQSQLSVLQQQFEAAEQALNALEVNSPPPASTTTTKGPDLKRAKIQLAYARANVGKLQRQPGVSADELQAAQRTLEDAQRQVDAHLSA
;
A
#
# COMPACT_ATOMS: atom_id res chain seq x y z
N MET A 1 -31.16 -8.83 16.09
CA MET A 1 -29.78 -9.29 15.84
C MET A 1 -29.87 -10.72 15.32
N ASN A 2 -29.32 -11.01 14.13
CA ASN A 2 -29.32 -12.36 13.56
C ASN A 2 -28.26 -13.28 14.23
N LEU A 3 -28.24 -14.56 13.91
CA LEU A 3 -27.32 -15.53 14.54
C LEU A 3 -25.85 -15.16 14.32
N ILE A 4 -25.46 -14.80 13.09
CA ILE A 4 -24.09 -14.42 12.74
C ILE A 4 -23.64 -13.22 13.57
N GLN A 5 -24.50 -12.21 13.74
CA GLN A 5 -24.23 -11.04 14.57
C GLN A 5 -24.04 -11.41 16.05
N ARG A 6 -24.80 -12.39 16.56
CA ARG A 6 -24.65 -12.88 17.95
C ARG A 6 -23.36 -13.67 18.13
N ILE A 7 -22.96 -14.48 17.15
CA ILE A 7 -21.68 -15.20 17.17
C ILE A 7 -20.52 -14.20 17.10
N ASP A 8 -20.57 -13.26 16.16
CA ASP A 8 -19.57 -12.20 16.03
C ASP A 8 -19.49 -11.38 17.33
N ALA A 9 -20.61 -11.14 18.02
CA ALA A 9 -20.64 -10.50 19.35
C ALA A 9 -19.69 -11.19 20.34
N LEU A 10 -19.66 -12.51 20.33
CA LEU A 10 -18.87 -13.35 21.22
C LEU A 10 -17.42 -13.57 20.79
N LEU A 11 -17.03 -13.19 19.56
CA LEU A 11 -15.64 -13.28 19.13
C LEU A 11 -14.77 -12.14 19.69
N PRO A 12 -13.46 -12.34 19.88
CA PRO A 12 -12.57 -11.36 20.52
C PRO A 12 -12.32 -10.10 19.68
N GLN A 13 -12.74 -10.02 18.41
CA GLN A 13 -12.58 -8.82 17.58
C GLN A 13 -11.13 -8.35 17.37
N THR A 14 -10.15 -9.26 17.48
CA THR A 14 -8.73 -8.93 17.18
C THR A 14 -8.45 -8.76 15.70
N GLN A 15 -9.24 -9.41 14.84
CA GLN A 15 -9.08 -9.42 13.37
C GLN A 15 -7.73 -9.99 12.89
N CYS A 16 -7.05 -10.80 13.71
CA CYS A 16 -5.70 -11.34 13.42
C CYS A 16 -5.66 -12.47 12.37
N GLY A 17 -6.80 -13.12 12.10
CA GLY A 17 -6.89 -14.23 11.15
C GLY A 17 -6.21 -15.54 11.53
N LYS A 18 -5.74 -15.71 12.78
CA LYS A 18 -5.14 -16.97 13.28
C LYS A 18 -6.05 -18.20 13.11
N CYS A 19 -7.38 -18.01 13.11
CA CYS A 19 -8.36 -19.08 12.87
C CYS A 19 -8.46 -19.54 11.40
N GLY A 20 -7.79 -18.86 10.46
CA GLY A 20 -7.85 -19.13 9.02
C GLY A 20 -8.85 -18.29 8.24
N HIS A 21 -9.56 -17.38 8.92
CA HIS A 21 -10.50 -16.43 8.32
C HIS A 21 -9.90 -15.01 8.27
N PRO A 22 -10.27 -14.15 7.30
CA PRO A 22 -9.71 -12.80 7.20
C PRO A 22 -10.19 -11.82 8.29
N GLY A 23 -11.08 -12.26 9.17
CA GLY A 23 -11.59 -11.48 10.30
C GLY A 23 -12.56 -12.29 11.15
N CYS A 24 -13.08 -11.67 12.22
CA CYS A 24 -14.03 -12.31 13.14
C CYS A 24 -15.38 -12.58 12.48
N LYS A 25 -15.94 -11.63 11.72
CA LYS A 25 -17.23 -11.81 11.07
C LYS A 25 -17.26 -13.00 10.08
N PRO A 26 -16.28 -13.18 9.17
CA PRO A 26 -16.23 -14.38 8.31
C PRO A 26 -16.15 -15.69 9.10
N TYR A 27 -15.43 -15.72 10.23
CA TYR A 27 -15.44 -16.89 11.10
C TYR A 27 -16.81 -17.10 11.75
N ALA A 28 -17.50 -16.03 12.13
CA ALA A 28 -18.87 -16.11 12.65
C ALA A 28 -19.85 -16.66 11.61
N GLU A 29 -19.69 -16.30 10.34
CA GLU A 29 -20.44 -16.86 9.21
C GLU A 29 -20.15 -18.36 9.05
N GLY A 30 -18.89 -18.76 9.12
CA GLY A 30 -18.47 -20.17 9.11
C GLY A 30 -19.09 -20.97 10.24
N ILE A 31 -19.03 -20.46 11.48
CA ILE A 31 -19.66 -21.10 12.65
C ILE A 31 -21.17 -21.24 12.45
N ALA A 32 -21.85 -20.20 11.95
CA ALA A 32 -23.27 -20.26 11.66
C ALA A 32 -23.61 -21.32 10.60
N ALA A 33 -22.66 -21.63 9.71
CA ALA A 33 -22.77 -22.70 8.70
C ALA A 33 -22.31 -24.08 9.22
N GLY A 34 -21.98 -24.22 10.50
CA GLY A 34 -21.58 -25.49 11.13
C GLY A 34 -20.07 -25.73 11.26
N GLU A 35 -19.24 -24.70 11.04
CA GLU A 35 -17.80 -24.79 11.32
C GLU A 35 -17.51 -24.90 12.82
N ALA A 36 -16.42 -25.59 13.18
CA ALA A 36 -16.01 -25.77 14.57
C ALA A 36 -15.73 -24.45 15.30
N ILE A 37 -16.21 -24.35 16.55
CA ILE A 37 -16.17 -23.15 17.41
C ILE A 37 -14.82 -22.93 18.14
N ASN A 38 -13.88 -23.87 18.04
CA ASN A 38 -12.64 -23.93 18.81
C ASN A 38 -11.39 -23.45 18.06
N LYS A 39 -11.54 -22.70 16.96
CA LYS A 39 -10.40 -22.33 16.09
C LYS A 39 -9.76 -21.00 16.43
N CYS A 40 -10.21 -20.29 17.47
CA CYS A 40 -9.80 -18.91 17.75
C CYS A 40 -8.87 -18.80 18.97
N PRO A 41 -7.52 -18.83 18.80
CA PRO A 41 -6.57 -18.64 19.89
C PRO A 41 -6.82 -17.41 20.78
N PRO A 42 -7.04 -16.19 20.24
CA PRO A 42 -7.27 -15.02 21.10
C PRO A 42 -8.59 -15.07 21.87
N GLY A 43 -9.57 -15.86 21.41
CA GLY A 43 -10.83 -16.04 22.10
C GLY A 43 -10.71 -16.98 23.31
N GLY A 44 -9.80 -17.95 23.22
CA GLY A 44 -9.54 -18.94 24.25
C GLY A 44 -10.79 -19.72 24.65
N GLN A 45 -10.71 -20.37 25.80
CA GLN A 45 -11.78 -21.21 26.34
C GLN A 45 -13.07 -20.41 26.59
N GLU A 46 -12.95 -19.19 27.13
CA GLU A 46 -14.08 -18.30 27.43
C GLU A 46 -14.97 -18.04 26.19
N THR A 47 -14.36 -17.79 25.03
CA THR A 47 -15.13 -17.59 23.79
C THR A 47 -15.81 -18.88 23.35
N ILE A 48 -15.14 -20.03 23.49
CA ILE A 48 -15.71 -21.33 23.12
C ILE A 48 -16.93 -21.66 23.97
N GLU A 49 -16.85 -21.44 25.29
CA GLU A 49 -17.97 -21.67 26.20
C GLU A 49 -19.18 -20.79 25.85
N GLY A 50 -18.94 -19.50 25.59
CA GLY A 50 -20.01 -18.58 25.17
C GLY A 50 -20.66 -19.01 23.84
N LEU A 51 -19.85 -19.46 22.88
CA LEU A 51 -20.34 -19.97 21.60
C LEU A 51 -21.10 -21.29 21.76
N ALA A 52 -20.60 -22.21 22.56
CA ALA A 52 -21.23 -23.50 22.87
C ALA A 52 -22.60 -23.29 23.50
N GLN A 53 -22.71 -22.37 24.47
CA GLN A 53 -23.96 -21.98 25.10
C GLN A 53 -24.94 -21.35 24.09
N LEU A 54 -24.46 -20.42 23.25
CA LEU A 54 -25.27 -19.74 22.24
C LEU A 54 -25.86 -20.73 21.22
N LEU A 55 -25.06 -21.69 20.77
CA LEU A 55 -25.42 -22.64 19.71
C LEU A 55 -26.03 -23.94 20.25
N ARG A 56 -26.01 -24.14 21.57
CA ARG A 56 -26.44 -25.37 22.25
C ARG A 56 -25.69 -26.61 21.76
N VAL A 57 -24.38 -26.47 21.63
CA VAL A 57 -23.46 -27.55 21.25
C VAL A 57 -22.49 -27.85 22.41
N PRO A 58 -21.86 -29.03 22.45
CA PRO A 58 -20.85 -29.32 23.46
C PRO A 58 -19.68 -28.33 23.43
N VAL A 59 -19.12 -28.04 24.59
CA VAL A 59 -17.88 -27.29 24.72
C VAL A 59 -16.74 -28.14 24.13
N LEU A 60 -15.92 -27.51 23.27
CA LEU A 60 -14.78 -28.14 22.62
C LEU A 60 -13.48 -27.60 23.23
N GLU A 61 -12.41 -28.40 23.19
CA GLU A 61 -11.07 -27.93 23.54
C GLU A 61 -10.51 -27.01 22.44
N LEU A 62 -9.76 -25.98 22.82
CA LEU A 62 -9.12 -25.05 21.88
C LEU A 62 -8.16 -25.79 20.91
N ASP A 63 -8.24 -25.51 19.61
CA ASP A 63 -7.32 -26.05 18.61
C ASP A 63 -5.94 -25.36 18.70
N THR A 64 -5.03 -25.97 19.47
CA THR A 64 -3.68 -25.45 19.74
C THR A 64 -2.78 -25.40 18.51
N ARG A 65 -3.12 -26.12 17.43
CA ARG A 65 -2.36 -26.06 16.16
C ARG A 65 -2.43 -24.68 15.49
N ARG A 66 -3.36 -23.82 15.92
CA ARG A 66 -3.53 -22.43 15.44
C ARG A 66 -2.60 -21.43 16.13
N GLY A 67 -1.72 -21.89 17.03
CA GLY A 67 -0.74 -21.08 17.73
C GLY A 67 -1.31 -20.34 18.93
N GLU A 68 -0.45 -19.53 19.57
CA GLU A 68 -0.78 -18.78 20.78
C GLU A 68 -1.24 -17.35 20.48
N ALA A 69 -1.92 -16.75 21.47
CA ALA A 69 -2.36 -15.37 21.45
C ALA A 69 -2.08 -14.70 22.80
N PRO A 70 -0.83 -14.32 23.08
CA PRO A 70 -0.49 -13.63 24.31
C PRO A 70 -1.14 -12.24 24.37
N ALA A 71 -1.32 -11.71 25.58
CA ALA A 71 -1.79 -10.35 25.79
C ALA A 71 -0.68 -9.33 25.51
N VAL A 72 -0.65 -8.86 24.27
CA VAL A 72 0.36 -7.92 23.79
C VAL A 72 -0.26 -6.72 23.08
N VAL A 73 0.49 -5.62 23.04
CA VAL A 73 0.19 -4.40 22.29
C VAL A 73 1.40 -4.03 21.42
N ALA A 74 1.14 -3.44 20.27
CA ALA A 74 2.21 -2.96 19.41
C ALA A 74 2.88 -1.71 20.01
N TYR A 75 4.19 -1.62 19.87
CA TYR A 75 5.01 -0.49 20.25
C TYR A 75 5.93 -0.11 19.09
N ILE A 76 5.93 1.16 18.68
CA ILE A 76 6.77 1.65 17.58
C ILE A 76 7.97 2.38 18.18
N ARG A 77 9.19 1.98 17.80
CA ARG A 77 10.41 2.74 18.09
C ARG A 77 10.43 3.98 17.20
N GLU A 78 9.92 5.08 17.73
CA GLU A 78 9.68 6.32 16.98
C GLU A 78 10.94 6.88 16.33
N ALA A 79 12.10 6.74 16.97
CA ALA A 79 13.40 7.17 16.44
C ALA A 79 13.82 6.46 15.14
N GLU A 80 13.34 5.24 14.91
CA GLU A 80 13.65 4.43 13.71
C GLU A 80 12.55 4.51 12.65
N CYS A 81 11.39 5.07 13.00
CA CYS A 81 10.24 5.12 12.11
C CYS A 81 10.45 6.16 10.99
N ILE A 82 10.56 5.68 9.75
CA ILE A 82 10.70 6.52 8.55
C ILE A 82 9.39 7.09 7.98
N GLY A 83 8.25 6.84 8.63
CA GLY A 83 6.96 7.37 8.17
C GLY A 83 6.44 6.75 6.86
N CYS A 84 6.65 5.45 6.62
CA CYS A 84 6.27 4.78 5.36
C CYS A 84 4.77 4.47 5.19
N THR A 85 3.96 4.56 6.25
CA THR A 85 2.50 4.31 6.33
C THR A 85 2.02 2.87 6.10
N LYS A 86 2.91 1.91 5.83
CA LYS A 86 2.53 0.48 5.64
C LYS A 86 1.86 -0.13 6.87
N CYS A 87 2.31 0.23 8.07
CA CYS A 87 1.72 -0.24 9.32
C CYS A 87 0.29 0.30 9.54
N ILE A 88 0.02 1.56 9.18
CA ILE A 88 -1.34 2.15 9.21
C ILE A 88 -2.27 1.34 8.29
N GLN A 89 -1.81 1.06 7.07
CA GLN A 89 -2.61 0.29 6.10
C GLN A 89 -2.89 -1.13 6.60
N ALA A 90 -1.95 -1.75 7.31
CA ALA A 90 -2.11 -3.10 7.86
C ALA A 90 -2.98 -3.16 9.13
N CYS A 91 -3.08 -2.07 9.88
CA CYS A 91 -3.82 -2.05 11.14
C CYS A 91 -5.34 -2.19 10.88
N PRO A 92 -5.99 -3.28 11.32
CA PRO A 92 -7.41 -3.53 11.01
C PRO A 92 -8.34 -2.56 11.75
N VAL A 93 -7.91 -2.02 12.88
CA VAL A 93 -8.73 -1.14 13.73
C VAL A 93 -8.27 0.31 13.68
N ASP A 94 -7.34 0.69 12.79
CA ASP A 94 -6.76 2.05 12.74
C ASP A 94 -6.15 2.52 14.08
N ALA A 95 -5.54 1.64 14.87
CA ALA A 95 -4.90 1.98 16.16
C ALA A 95 -3.55 2.71 16.03
N ILE A 96 -3.00 2.80 14.81
CA ILE A 96 -1.73 3.49 14.55
C ILE A 96 -2.03 4.87 13.96
N VAL A 97 -1.39 5.90 14.51
CA VAL A 97 -1.53 7.29 14.07
C VAL A 97 -0.20 7.84 13.56
N GLY A 98 -0.29 8.79 12.62
CA GLY A 98 0.82 9.50 12.00
C GLY A 98 0.52 9.78 10.53
N ALA A 99 1.53 10.16 9.76
CA ALA A 99 1.36 10.50 8.35
C ALA A 99 2.60 10.15 7.53
N ALA A 100 2.48 10.25 6.20
CA ALA A 100 3.62 10.03 5.31
C ALA A 100 4.80 10.95 5.68
N LYS A 101 5.98 10.34 5.85
CA LYS A 101 7.24 11.00 6.25
C LYS A 101 7.23 11.61 7.66
N LEU A 102 6.24 11.28 8.50
CA LEU A 102 6.21 11.62 9.92
C LEU A 102 6.25 10.33 10.76
N MET A 103 6.73 10.45 12.00
CA MET A 103 6.78 9.32 12.93
C MET A 103 5.37 8.79 13.20
N HIS A 104 5.26 7.48 13.38
CA HIS A 104 4.01 6.83 13.76
C HIS A 104 4.06 6.41 15.22
N THR A 105 2.90 6.40 15.87
CA THR A 105 2.75 5.87 17.24
C THR A 105 1.45 5.09 17.37
N VAL A 106 1.31 4.31 18.44
CA VAL A 106 0.17 3.41 18.68
C VAL A 106 -0.72 3.99 19.76
N ILE A 107 -2.02 4.10 19.50
CA ILE A 107 -3.03 4.33 20.54
C ILE A 107 -3.25 3.00 21.25
N VAL A 108 -2.56 2.81 22.38
CA VAL A 108 -2.48 1.52 23.09
C VAL A 108 -3.86 0.99 23.50
N ASP A 109 -4.77 1.87 23.91
CA ASP A 109 -6.15 1.52 24.29
C ASP A 109 -6.96 0.92 23.14
N GLU A 110 -6.65 1.31 21.91
CA GLU A 110 -7.34 0.84 20.71
C GLU A 110 -6.62 -0.36 20.05
N CYS A 111 -5.39 -0.66 20.46
CA CYS A 111 -4.62 -1.78 19.94
C CYS A 111 -5.25 -3.11 20.37
N THR A 112 -5.48 -4.01 19.41
CA THR A 112 -6.04 -5.34 19.65
C THR A 112 -4.99 -6.42 19.87
N GLY A 113 -3.70 -6.11 19.70
CA GLY A 113 -2.63 -7.10 19.78
C GLY A 113 -2.56 -8.06 18.59
N CYS A 114 -3.12 -7.68 17.43
CA CYS A 114 -3.25 -8.57 16.27
C CYS A 114 -1.97 -8.87 15.48
N ASP A 115 -0.83 -8.27 15.84
CA ASP A 115 0.51 -8.43 15.20
C ASP A 115 0.64 -8.10 13.69
N LEU A 116 -0.46 -7.86 12.96
CA LEU A 116 -0.48 -7.60 11.51
C LEU A 116 0.39 -6.42 11.03
N CYS A 117 0.73 -5.49 11.92
CA CYS A 117 1.54 -4.32 11.58
C CYS A 117 3.05 -4.59 11.54
N VAL A 118 3.53 -5.68 12.14
CA VAL A 118 4.96 -5.98 12.28
C VAL A 118 5.60 -6.28 10.91
N ALA A 119 5.13 -7.33 10.22
CA ALA A 119 5.72 -7.77 8.95
C ALA A 119 5.74 -6.70 7.83
N PRO A 120 4.73 -5.81 7.69
CA PRO A 120 4.76 -4.73 6.70
C PRO A 120 5.79 -3.63 6.97
N CYS A 121 6.38 -3.54 8.18
CA CYS A 121 7.33 -2.49 8.52
C CYS A 121 8.69 -2.72 7.82
N PRO A 122 9.14 -1.85 6.91
CA PRO A 122 10.36 -2.08 6.13
C PRO A 122 11.66 -1.82 6.91
N VAL A 123 11.55 -1.20 8.09
CA VAL A 123 12.68 -0.87 8.98
C VAL A 123 12.60 -1.62 10.31
N ASP A 124 11.65 -2.56 10.42
CA ASP A 124 11.46 -3.43 11.59
C ASP A 124 11.41 -2.69 12.95
N CYS A 125 10.81 -1.50 12.98
CA CYS A 125 10.74 -0.65 14.17
C CYS A 125 9.54 -0.95 15.10
N ILE A 126 8.86 -2.10 14.93
CA ILE A 126 7.64 -2.42 15.68
C ILE A 126 7.83 -3.68 16.53
N GLU A 127 7.57 -3.57 17.82
CA GLU A 127 7.65 -4.66 18.80
C GLU A 127 6.26 -4.96 19.38
N MET A 128 6.01 -6.22 19.72
CA MET A 128 4.85 -6.61 20.51
C MET A 128 5.27 -6.69 21.98
N ARG A 129 4.72 -5.82 22.82
CA ARG A 129 5.03 -5.74 24.26
C ARG A 129 3.86 -6.24 25.10
N PRO A 130 4.10 -6.82 26.29
CA PRO A 130 3.03 -7.21 27.20
C PRO A 130 2.06 -6.05 27.47
N ALA A 131 0.76 -6.33 27.46
CA ALA A 131 -0.30 -5.35 27.71
C ALA A 131 -0.40 -5.01 29.22
N ALA A 132 0.66 -4.46 29.80
CA ALA A 132 0.73 -4.18 31.23
C ALA A 132 -0.09 -2.94 31.65
N SER A 133 -0.29 -1.98 30.73
CA SER A 133 -0.95 -0.70 31.01
C SER A 133 -2.41 -0.64 30.56
N VAL A 134 -2.90 -1.65 29.84
CA VAL A 134 -4.26 -1.67 29.29
C VAL A 134 -4.86 -3.06 29.43
N LEU A 135 -6.19 -3.11 29.59
CA LEU A 135 -6.90 -4.37 29.60
C LEU A 135 -6.79 -5.07 28.23
N PRO A 136 -6.28 -6.31 28.16
CA PRO A 136 -6.13 -7.01 26.90
C PRO A 136 -7.46 -7.56 26.39
N ILE A 137 -7.58 -7.68 25.07
CA ILE A 137 -8.78 -8.22 24.41
C ILE A 137 -8.90 -9.74 24.55
N VAL A 138 -7.78 -10.43 24.74
CA VAL A 138 -7.74 -11.89 24.75
C VAL A 138 -8.56 -12.50 25.90
N GLY A 139 -9.12 -13.67 25.65
CA GLY A 139 -9.95 -14.42 26.60
C GLY A 139 -9.17 -14.89 27.83
N GLY A 140 -9.88 -15.15 28.92
CA GLY A 140 -9.31 -15.79 30.13
C GLY A 140 -8.45 -14.90 31.05
N MET A 141 -8.35 -13.60 30.78
CA MET A 141 -7.51 -12.68 31.56
C MET A 141 -8.27 -11.71 32.48
N ALA A 142 -9.60 -11.69 32.43
CA ALA A 142 -10.41 -10.84 33.32
C ALA A 142 -10.65 -11.54 34.66
N ALA A 143 -10.16 -10.94 35.75
CA ALA A 143 -10.26 -11.48 37.11
C ALA A 143 -11.66 -11.29 37.73
N ASN A 144 -12.42 -10.29 37.29
CA ASN A 144 -13.72 -9.91 37.88
C ASN A 144 -14.73 -9.46 36.80
N ASP A 145 -15.99 -9.26 37.21
CA ASP A 145 -17.08 -8.85 36.30
C ASP A 145 -16.84 -7.47 35.67
N HIS A 146 -16.23 -6.56 36.40
CA HIS A 146 -15.89 -5.23 35.89
C HIS A 146 -14.88 -5.31 34.73
N GLU A 147 -13.80 -6.07 34.89
CA GLU A 147 -12.83 -6.33 33.81
C GLU A 147 -13.47 -7.09 32.64
N ARG A 148 -14.38 -8.04 32.91
CA ARG A 148 -15.14 -8.70 31.82
C ARG A 148 -15.96 -7.68 31.02
N HIS A 149 -16.64 -6.77 31.71
CA HIS A 149 -17.44 -5.71 31.09
C HIS A 149 -16.57 -4.74 30.26
N GLU A 150 -15.51 -4.20 30.85
CA GLU A 150 -14.58 -3.28 30.19
C GLU A 150 -13.93 -3.91 28.94
N ARG A 151 -13.57 -5.20 29.02
CA ARG A 151 -13.07 -5.94 27.86
C ARG A 151 -14.14 -6.09 26.78
N GLY A 152 -15.39 -6.33 27.17
CA GLY A 152 -16.54 -6.31 26.26
C GLY A 152 -16.66 -4.99 25.50
N LEU A 153 -16.59 -3.86 26.23
CA LEU A 153 -16.60 -2.52 25.64
C LEU A 153 -15.43 -2.30 24.67
N LYS A 154 -14.22 -2.76 25.03
CA LYS A 154 -13.04 -2.70 24.15
C LYS A 154 -13.22 -3.53 22.88
N ARG A 155 -13.77 -4.74 22.98
CA ARG A 155 -14.08 -5.60 21.82
C ARG A 155 -15.10 -4.96 20.89
N ASP A 156 -16.15 -4.36 21.44
CA ASP A 156 -17.18 -3.69 20.63
C ASP A 156 -16.65 -2.44 19.95
N ARG A 157 -15.76 -1.69 20.61
CA ARG A 157 -15.05 -0.57 19.98
C ARG A 157 -14.14 -1.05 18.86
N ALA A 158 -13.34 -2.10 19.07
CA ALA A 158 -12.48 -2.68 18.04
C ALA A 158 -13.29 -3.11 16.80
N ARG A 159 -14.45 -3.76 17.00
CA ARG A 159 -15.39 -4.12 15.93
C ARG A 159 -15.87 -2.90 15.16
N ARG A 160 -16.39 -1.87 15.86
CA ARG A 160 -16.88 -0.65 15.22
C ARG A 160 -15.79 0.03 14.39
N ARG A 161 -14.55 0.10 14.90
CA ARG A 161 -13.43 0.68 14.15
C ARG A 161 -13.07 -0.13 12.91
N TYR A 162 -13.06 -1.46 13.01
CA TYR A 162 -12.84 -2.35 11.86
C TYR A 162 -13.93 -2.18 10.79
N GLU A 163 -15.20 -2.14 11.18
CA GLU A 163 -16.32 -1.92 10.26
C GLU A 163 -16.24 -0.55 9.58
N GLN A 164 -15.95 0.51 10.34
CA GLN A 164 -15.78 1.86 9.81
C GLN A 164 -14.62 1.95 8.81
N ARG A 165 -13.48 1.32 9.13
CA ARG A 165 -12.33 1.23 8.23
C ARG A 165 -12.68 0.50 6.95
N ASN A 166 -13.32 -0.66 7.02
CA ASN A 166 -13.69 -1.43 5.83
C ASN A 166 -14.71 -0.68 4.97
N ALA A 167 -15.69 -0.02 5.59
CA ALA A 167 -16.64 0.82 4.87
C ALA A 167 -15.94 1.99 4.16
N ARG A 168 -14.89 2.58 4.77
CA ARG A 168 -14.07 3.61 4.14
C ARG A 168 -13.33 3.07 2.91
N LEU A 169 -12.63 1.94 3.05
CA LEU A 169 -11.89 1.31 1.95
C LEU A 169 -12.80 0.91 0.79
N GLN A 170 -13.99 0.36 1.06
CA GLN A 170 -14.96 -0.01 0.03
C GLN A 170 -15.44 1.21 -0.77
N ARG A 171 -15.65 2.36 -0.10
CA ARG A 171 -16.01 3.60 -0.79
C ARG A 171 -14.88 4.11 -1.70
N GLU A 172 -13.64 4.06 -1.22
CA GLU A 172 -12.45 4.47 -1.99
C GLU A 172 -12.22 3.56 -3.21
N GLU A 173 -12.39 2.25 -3.05
CA GLU A 173 -12.29 1.28 -4.14
C GLU A 173 -13.41 1.48 -5.18
N ALA A 174 -14.66 1.64 -4.74
CA ALA A 174 -15.79 1.91 -5.61
C ALA A 174 -15.60 3.22 -6.40
N HIS A 175 -15.10 4.28 -5.76
CA HIS A 175 -14.76 5.54 -6.43
C HIS A 175 -13.67 5.33 -7.49
N THR A 176 -12.57 4.67 -7.13
CA THR A 176 -11.47 4.36 -8.05
C THR A 176 -11.94 3.55 -9.26
N LEU A 177 -12.79 2.54 -9.03
CA LEU A 177 -13.38 1.74 -10.11
C LEU A 177 -14.27 2.58 -11.01
N ALA A 178 -15.14 3.43 -10.44
CA ALA A 178 -16.00 4.32 -11.19
C ALA A 178 -15.20 5.30 -12.07
N GLU A 179 -14.12 5.88 -11.54
CA GLU A 179 -13.21 6.75 -12.30
C GLU A 179 -12.55 6.00 -13.47
N ARG A 180 -12.08 4.76 -13.26
CA ARG A 180 -11.48 3.93 -14.32
C ARG A 180 -12.49 3.63 -15.41
N LEU A 181 -13.71 3.22 -15.05
CA LEU A 181 -14.79 2.96 -16.01
C LEU A 181 -15.18 4.22 -16.79
N ALA A 182 -15.21 5.39 -16.14
CA ALA A 182 -15.47 6.67 -16.80
C ALA A 182 -14.36 7.05 -17.80
N ARG A 183 -13.08 6.85 -17.44
CA ARG A 183 -11.95 7.06 -18.36
C ARG A 183 -12.00 6.12 -19.57
N ALA A 184 -12.35 4.84 -19.34
CA ALA A 184 -12.50 3.86 -20.42
C ALA A 184 -13.62 4.28 -21.40
N LYS A 185 -14.77 4.74 -20.89
CA LYS A 185 -15.88 5.23 -21.72
C LYS A 185 -15.57 6.52 -22.49
N ARG A 186 -14.72 7.41 -21.95
CA ARG A 186 -14.29 8.67 -22.60
C ARG A 186 -13.23 8.46 -23.69
N SER A 187 -12.55 7.32 -23.69
CA SER A 187 -11.58 6.98 -24.72
C SER A 187 -12.32 6.50 -25.97
N ALA A 188 -12.79 7.42 -26.82
CA ALA A 188 -13.27 7.04 -28.16
C ALA A 188 -12.14 6.34 -28.93
N PRO A 189 -12.44 5.35 -29.79
CA PRO A 189 -11.42 4.81 -30.68
C PRO A 189 -10.91 5.97 -31.52
N VAL A 190 -9.66 6.37 -31.31
CA VAL A 190 -8.97 7.25 -32.24
C VAL A 190 -9.00 6.50 -33.57
N ALA A 191 -9.70 7.06 -34.56
CA ALA A 191 -9.69 6.53 -35.91
C ALA A 191 -8.23 6.29 -36.29
N PRO A 192 -7.87 5.11 -36.84
CA PRO A 192 -6.48 4.79 -37.12
C PRO A 192 -5.96 5.85 -38.07
N VAL A 193 -5.16 6.78 -37.54
CA VAL A 193 -4.29 7.61 -38.36
C VAL A 193 -3.51 6.59 -39.17
N GLN A 194 -3.56 6.70 -40.50
CA GLN A 194 -2.82 5.83 -41.42
C GLN A 194 -1.31 6.06 -41.18
N ALA A 195 -0.81 5.53 -40.08
CA ALA A 195 0.60 5.40 -39.82
C ALA A 195 1.06 4.29 -40.75
N ASN A 196 2.06 4.62 -41.57
CA ASN A 196 2.76 3.67 -42.43
C ASN A 196 3.01 2.39 -41.63
N THR A 197 2.32 1.29 -41.96
CA THR A 197 2.27 0.06 -41.14
C THR A 197 3.66 -0.52 -40.89
N ALA A 198 4.58 -0.28 -41.82
CA ALA A 198 6.00 -0.60 -41.68
C ALA A 198 6.73 0.24 -40.60
N GLN A 199 6.41 1.52 -40.47
CA GLN A 199 6.97 2.40 -39.44
C GLN A 199 6.42 2.03 -38.06
N ALA A 200 5.11 1.79 -37.96
CA ALA A 200 4.49 1.36 -36.70
C ALA A 200 5.02 0.00 -36.21
N ALA A 201 5.25 -0.95 -37.13
CA ALA A 201 5.87 -2.24 -36.81
C ALA A 201 7.33 -2.09 -36.34
N ARG A 202 8.11 -1.20 -36.98
CA ARG A 202 9.48 -0.87 -36.55
C ARG A 202 9.50 -0.19 -35.18
N ASP A 203 8.66 0.81 -34.95
CA ASP A 203 8.59 1.52 -33.68
C ASP A 203 8.19 0.56 -32.54
N ALA A 204 7.28 -0.39 -32.82
CA ALA A 204 6.92 -1.45 -31.88
C ALA A 204 8.10 -2.41 -31.60
N ALA A 205 8.87 -2.79 -32.63
CA ALA A 205 10.05 -3.62 -32.49
C ALA A 205 11.15 -2.93 -31.67
N VAL A 206 11.44 -1.65 -31.95
CA VAL A 206 12.39 -0.83 -31.18
C VAL A 206 11.94 -0.70 -29.72
N LYS A 207 10.65 -0.45 -29.48
CA LYS A 207 10.11 -0.36 -28.12
C LYS A 207 10.25 -1.68 -27.36
N LYS A 208 9.99 -2.82 -28.02
CA LYS A 208 10.18 -4.16 -27.45
C LYS A 208 11.65 -4.42 -27.11
N ALA A 209 12.57 -4.04 -28.00
CA ALA A 209 14.01 -4.17 -27.75
C ALA A 209 14.48 -3.30 -26.56
N LYS A 210 14.01 -2.05 -26.45
CA LYS A 210 14.31 -1.17 -25.29
C LYS A 210 13.83 -1.75 -23.96
N ILE A 211 12.64 -2.36 -23.95
CA ILE A 211 12.11 -3.05 -22.78
C ILE A 211 13.00 -4.26 -22.44
N SER A 212 13.43 -5.03 -23.44
CA SER A 212 14.32 -6.19 -23.25
C SER A 212 15.65 -5.79 -22.60
N VAL A 213 16.28 -4.71 -23.07
CA VAL A 213 17.53 -4.16 -22.51
C VAL A 213 17.32 -3.70 -21.06
N ALA A 214 16.21 -3.00 -20.78
CA ALA A 214 15.92 -2.53 -19.43
C ALA A 214 15.71 -3.70 -18.44
N MET A 215 15.01 -4.74 -18.87
CA MET A 215 14.75 -5.94 -18.05
C MET A 215 16.02 -6.74 -17.80
N SER A 216 16.84 -7.01 -18.83
CA SER A 216 18.09 -7.76 -18.68
C SER A 216 19.11 -7.00 -17.82
N ARG A 217 19.21 -5.67 -17.98
CA ARG A 217 20.02 -4.81 -17.11
C ARG A 217 19.59 -4.87 -15.65
N ALA A 218 18.29 -4.80 -15.40
CA ALA A 218 17.75 -4.87 -14.05
C ALA A 218 18.02 -6.24 -13.40
N GLN A 219 17.87 -7.32 -14.17
CA GLN A 219 18.14 -8.68 -13.71
C GLN A 219 19.62 -8.89 -13.37
N LEU A 220 20.53 -8.47 -14.26
CA LEU A 220 21.98 -8.53 -14.02
C LEU A 220 22.38 -7.75 -12.75
N HIS A 221 21.91 -6.52 -12.62
CA HIS A 221 22.23 -5.67 -11.46
C HIS A 221 21.63 -6.19 -10.15
N LYS A 222 20.44 -6.80 -10.19
CA LYS A 222 19.83 -7.45 -9.03
C LYS A 222 20.66 -8.67 -8.59
N SER A 223 21.08 -9.51 -9.53
CA SER A 223 21.92 -10.68 -9.25
C SER A 223 23.30 -10.29 -8.72
N LEU A 224 23.95 -9.27 -9.29
CA LEU A 224 25.23 -8.75 -8.81
C LEU A 224 25.15 -8.27 -7.34
N LYS A 225 24.05 -7.62 -6.95
CA LYS A 225 23.83 -7.21 -5.56
C LYS A 225 23.51 -8.37 -4.62
N ALA A 226 22.89 -9.44 -5.13
CA ALA A 226 22.47 -10.59 -4.34
C ALA A 226 23.63 -11.55 -4.02
N PHE A 227 24.65 -11.65 -4.90
CA PHE A 227 25.65 -12.73 -4.80
C PHE A 227 26.90 -12.45 -3.95
N GLY A 228 26.99 -11.31 -3.25
CA GLY A 228 28.10 -11.04 -2.31
C GLY A 228 29.50 -11.09 -2.94
N HIS A 229 30.56 -10.98 -2.13
CA HIS A 229 31.95 -11.11 -2.59
C HIS A 229 32.76 -12.03 -1.66
N PRO A 230 33.44 -13.08 -2.16
CA PRO A 230 33.40 -13.59 -3.54
C PRO A 230 32.20 -14.52 -3.79
N PRO A 231 31.55 -14.45 -4.97
CA PRO A 231 30.46 -15.35 -5.36
C PRO A 231 30.95 -16.77 -5.61
N THR A 232 30.08 -17.77 -5.38
CA THR A 232 30.38 -19.18 -5.64
C THR A 232 30.49 -19.49 -7.15
N PHE A 233 31.06 -20.63 -7.52
CA PHE A 233 31.23 -21.05 -8.92
C PHE A 233 29.90 -21.10 -9.69
N GLU A 234 28.83 -21.62 -9.08
CA GLU A 234 27.50 -21.63 -9.68
C GLU A 234 26.91 -20.22 -9.83
N GLN A 235 27.18 -19.32 -8.88
CA GLN A 235 26.73 -17.93 -8.96
C GLN A 235 27.50 -17.16 -10.05
N GLN A 236 28.79 -17.47 -10.23
CA GLN A 236 29.60 -16.92 -11.32
C GLN A 236 29.13 -17.38 -12.69
N SER A 237 28.75 -18.65 -12.85
CA SER A 237 28.20 -19.14 -14.12
C SER A 237 26.86 -18.49 -14.45
N GLN A 238 25.99 -18.30 -13.45
CA GLN A 238 24.73 -17.56 -13.60
C GLN A 238 24.94 -16.10 -14.00
N LEU A 239 25.91 -15.40 -13.38
CA LEU A 239 26.26 -14.03 -13.76
C LEU A 239 26.77 -13.95 -15.20
N SER A 240 27.59 -14.90 -15.64
CA SER A 240 28.08 -14.97 -17.02
C SER A 240 26.94 -15.11 -18.03
N VAL A 241 25.95 -15.96 -17.75
CA VAL A 241 24.74 -16.13 -18.58
C VAL A 241 23.92 -14.84 -18.63
N LEU A 242 23.71 -14.17 -17.49
CA LEU A 242 22.96 -12.91 -17.44
C LEU A 242 23.67 -11.78 -18.19
N GLN A 243 24.99 -11.76 -18.15
CA GLN A 243 25.80 -10.81 -18.89
C GLN A 243 25.68 -11.01 -20.40
N GLN A 244 25.76 -12.26 -20.88
CA GLN A 244 25.51 -12.59 -22.29
C GLN A 244 24.10 -12.19 -22.75
N GLN A 245 23.09 -12.39 -21.90
CA GLN A 245 21.71 -11.98 -22.20
C GLN A 245 21.56 -10.46 -22.31
N PHE A 246 22.27 -9.71 -21.47
CA PHE A 246 22.29 -8.25 -21.55
C PHE A 246 22.97 -7.76 -22.84
N GLU A 247 24.15 -8.28 -23.16
CA GLU A 247 24.89 -7.94 -24.38
C GLU A 247 24.09 -8.29 -25.64
N ALA A 248 23.43 -9.46 -25.68
CA ALA A 248 22.57 -9.86 -26.79
C ALA A 248 21.36 -8.91 -26.96
N ALA A 249 20.77 -8.45 -25.86
CA ALA A 249 19.68 -7.48 -25.92
C ALA A 249 20.14 -6.11 -26.42
N GLU A 250 21.34 -5.66 -26.03
CA GLU A 250 21.93 -4.41 -26.54
C GLU A 250 22.25 -4.50 -28.03
N GLN A 251 22.83 -5.61 -28.49
CA GLN A 251 23.10 -5.85 -29.91
C GLN A 251 21.81 -5.86 -30.73
N ALA A 252 20.74 -6.49 -30.23
CA ALA A 252 19.44 -6.51 -30.89
C ALA A 252 18.80 -5.11 -30.99
N LEU A 253 18.96 -4.26 -29.97
CA LEU A 253 18.51 -2.88 -30.03
C LEU A 253 19.33 -2.05 -31.03
N ASN A 254 20.66 -2.16 -30.98
CA ASN A 254 21.56 -1.44 -31.89
C ASN A 254 21.32 -1.83 -33.36
N ALA A 255 21.07 -3.09 -33.66
CA ALA A 255 20.74 -3.55 -35.02
C ALA A 255 19.45 -2.93 -35.57
N LEU A 256 18.48 -2.60 -34.70
CA LEU A 256 17.24 -1.92 -35.07
C LEU A 256 17.42 -0.40 -35.18
N GLU A 257 18.30 0.20 -34.38
CA GLU A 257 18.57 1.65 -34.40
C GLU A 257 19.49 2.07 -35.56
N VAL A 258 20.50 1.26 -35.93
CA VAL A 258 21.42 1.54 -37.06
C VAL A 258 20.73 1.42 -38.42
N ASN A 259 19.68 0.59 -38.53
CA ASN A 259 18.87 0.45 -39.74
C ASN A 259 17.71 1.45 -39.83
N SER A 260 17.68 2.46 -38.96
CA SER A 260 16.69 3.54 -39.04
C SER A 260 17.21 4.65 -39.96
N PRO A 261 16.47 5.06 -41.01
CA PRO A 261 16.80 6.29 -41.72
C PRO A 261 16.73 7.47 -40.73
N PRO A 262 17.56 8.52 -40.90
CA PRO A 262 17.50 9.68 -40.04
C PRO A 262 16.06 10.22 -40.04
N PRO A 263 15.49 10.55 -38.87
CA PRO A 263 14.12 11.04 -38.83
C PRO A 263 14.03 12.27 -39.71
N ALA A 264 13.15 12.24 -40.72
CA ALA A 264 12.71 13.45 -41.38
C ALA A 264 12.23 14.38 -40.26
N SER A 265 12.86 15.54 -40.15
CA SER A 265 12.53 16.59 -39.20
C SER A 265 11.12 17.09 -39.50
N THR A 266 10.11 16.38 -39.00
CA THR A 266 8.77 16.92 -38.86
C THR A 266 8.84 17.97 -37.77
N THR A 267 9.00 19.22 -38.21
CA THR A 267 8.75 20.43 -37.45
C THR A 267 7.27 20.49 -37.05
N THR A 268 6.86 19.63 -36.11
CA THR A 268 5.72 19.89 -35.24
C THR A 268 6.17 20.79 -34.10
N THR A 269 6.43 22.06 -34.44
CA THR A 269 6.95 23.11 -33.56
C THR A 269 6.04 23.43 -32.36
N LYS A 270 4.81 22.89 -32.30
CA LYS A 270 3.84 23.20 -31.25
C LYS A 270 3.88 22.25 -30.04
N GLY A 271 4.37 21.01 -30.22
CA GLY A 271 4.31 19.96 -29.19
C GLY A 271 5.33 20.07 -28.04
N PRO A 272 6.64 20.23 -28.34
CA PRO A 272 7.68 20.26 -27.30
C PRO A 272 7.79 21.63 -26.59
N ASP A 273 7.57 22.74 -27.30
CA ASP A 273 7.73 24.08 -26.73
C ASP A 273 6.56 24.49 -25.82
N LEU A 274 5.31 24.13 -26.18
CA LEU A 274 4.17 24.28 -25.28
C LEU A 274 4.33 23.45 -23.99
N LYS A 275 4.94 22.26 -24.08
CA LYS A 275 5.25 21.44 -22.89
C LYS A 275 6.29 22.12 -22.01
N ARG A 276 7.34 22.69 -22.59
CA ARG A 276 8.36 23.47 -21.84
C ARG A 276 7.73 24.69 -21.16
N ALA A 277 6.90 25.45 -21.86
CA ALA A 277 6.19 26.61 -21.29
C ALA A 277 5.27 26.20 -20.12
N LYS A 278 4.51 25.10 -20.26
CA LYS A 278 3.67 24.58 -19.16
C LYS A 278 4.47 24.11 -17.94
N ILE A 279 5.65 23.52 -18.16
CA ILE A 279 6.56 23.13 -17.08
C ILE A 279 7.07 24.38 -16.35
N GLN A 280 7.52 25.40 -17.09
CA GLN A 280 7.98 26.67 -16.51
C GLN A 280 6.88 27.36 -15.70
N LEU A 281 5.65 27.37 -16.19
CA LEU A 281 4.48 27.88 -15.46
C LEU A 281 4.24 27.12 -14.15
N ALA A 282 4.37 25.80 -14.16
CA ALA A 282 4.22 24.99 -12.94
C ALA A 282 5.32 25.30 -11.90
N TYR A 283 6.57 25.46 -12.34
CA TYR A 283 7.68 25.86 -11.47
C TYR A 283 7.48 27.26 -10.89
N ALA A 284 7.05 28.23 -11.70
CA ALA A 284 6.80 29.59 -11.24
C ALA A 284 5.67 29.65 -10.19
N ARG A 285 4.58 28.89 -10.39
CA ARG A 285 3.49 28.76 -9.39
C ARG A 285 4.00 28.15 -8.08
N ALA A 286 4.81 27.09 -8.18
CA ALA A 286 5.38 26.45 -7.01
C ALA A 286 6.33 27.39 -6.24
N ASN A 287 7.11 28.22 -6.94
CA ASN A 287 8.01 29.19 -6.33
C ASN A 287 7.26 30.28 -5.55
N VAL A 288 6.23 30.88 -6.14
CA VAL A 288 5.36 31.85 -5.46
C VAL A 288 4.72 31.22 -4.21
N GLY A 289 4.15 30.02 -4.35
CA GLY A 289 3.54 29.31 -3.22
C GLY A 289 4.55 28.89 -2.14
N LYS A 290 5.84 28.76 -2.46
CA LYS A 290 6.91 28.49 -1.49
C LYS A 290 7.27 29.77 -0.74
N LEU A 291 7.51 30.87 -1.44
CA LEU A 291 7.88 32.17 -0.85
C LEU A 291 6.76 32.72 0.04
N GLN A 292 5.49 32.54 -0.32
CA GLN A 292 4.35 32.95 0.52
C GLN A 292 4.26 32.22 1.86
N ARG A 293 4.81 31.00 1.96
CA ARG A 293 4.78 30.18 3.19
C ARG A 293 6.06 30.31 4.02
N GLN A 294 7.08 30.98 3.50
CA GLN A 294 8.37 31.12 4.15
C GLN A 294 8.40 32.40 5.01
N PRO A 295 8.63 32.28 6.33
CA PRO A 295 8.75 33.45 7.20
C PRO A 295 10.04 34.23 6.88
N GLY A 296 9.94 35.56 6.80
CA GLY A 296 11.09 36.46 6.58
C GLY A 296 11.42 36.79 5.12
N VAL A 297 10.57 36.40 4.16
CA VAL A 297 10.73 36.78 2.74
C VAL A 297 10.45 38.26 2.55
N SER A 298 11.31 38.94 1.80
CA SER A 298 11.15 40.36 1.49
C SER A 298 10.03 40.59 0.47
N ALA A 299 9.40 41.77 0.52
CA ALA A 299 8.35 42.14 -0.43
C ALA A 299 8.86 42.13 -1.89
N ASP A 300 10.12 42.51 -2.10
CA ASP A 300 10.75 42.55 -3.41
C ASP A 300 10.95 41.14 -4.00
N GLU A 301 11.35 40.16 -3.19
CA GLU A 301 11.50 38.76 -3.62
C GLU A 301 10.15 38.14 -4.01
N LEU A 302 9.09 38.44 -3.27
CA LEU A 302 7.75 37.98 -3.59
C LEU A 302 7.24 38.61 -4.89
N GLN A 303 7.51 39.91 -5.10
CA GLN A 303 7.11 40.62 -6.30
C GLN A 303 7.90 40.14 -7.54
N ALA A 304 9.19 39.82 -7.40
CA ALA A 304 9.99 39.24 -8.47
C ALA A 304 9.47 37.84 -8.89
N ALA A 305 9.06 37.02 -7.92
CA ALA A 305 8.48 35.72 -8.18
C ALA A 305 7.10 35.82 -8.86
N GLN A 306 6.28 36.81 -8.50
CA GLN A 306 5.01 37.09 -9.16
C GLN A 306 5.18 37.52 -10.62
N ARG A 307 6.14 38.40 -10.92
CA ARG A 307 6.45 38.78 -12.32
C ARG A 307 6.87 37.57 -13.16
N THR A 308 7.70 36.69 -12.58
CA THR A 308 8.12 35.45 -13.24
C THR A 308 6.93 34.52 -13.55
N LEU A 309 5.93 34.48 -12.67
CA LEU A 309 4.70 33.72 -12.88
C LEU A 309 3.86 34.30 -14.02
N GLU A 310 3.72 35.62 -14.08
CA GLU A 310 3.01 36.32 -15.16
C GLU A 310 3.69 36.11 -16.51
N ASP A 311 5.03 36.17 -16.58
CA ASP A 311 5.80 35.89 -17.79
C ASP A 311 5.60 34.47 -18.30
N ALA A 312 5.68 33.47 -17.40
CA ALA A 312 5.46 32.08 -17.75
C ALA A 312 4.02 31.82 -18.23
N GLN A 313 3.04 32.52 -17.66
CA GLN A 313 1.64 32.45 -18.10
C GLN A 313 1.47 33.04 -19.50
N ARG A 314 2.07 34.20 -19.77
CA ARG A 314 2.08 34.82 -21.11
C ARG A 314 2.70 33.91 -22.18
N GLN A 315 3.78 33.21 -21.86
CA GLN A 315 4.40 32.26 -22.79
C GLN A 315 3.47 31.09 -23.12
N VAL A 316 2.75 30.54 -22.14
CA VAL A 316 1.74 29.49 -22.39
C VAL A 316 0.60 30.04 -23.25
N ASP A 317 0.09 31.22 -22.95
CA ASP A 317 -1.04 31.82 -23.67
C ASP A 317 -0.68 32.20 -25.12
N ALA A 318 0.57 32.64 -25.36
CA ALA A 318 1.10 32.88 -26.70
C ALA A 318 1.17 31.59 -27.54
N HIS A 319 1.44 30.43 -26.91
CA HIS A 319 1.43 29.15 -27.60
C HIS A 319 0.02 28.54 -27.76
N LEU A 320 -0.98 29.02 -27.02
CA LEU A 320 -2.38 28.59 -27.14
C LEU A 320 -3.18 29.46 -28.11
N SER A 321 -2.76 30.70 -28.36
CA SER A 321 -3.40 31.65 -29.26
C SER A 321 -2.85 31.64 -30.71
N ALA A 322 -1.79 30.86 -30.98
CA ALA A 322 -1.12 30.72 -32.28
C ALA A 322 -1.28 29.33 -32.93
#